data_AF-A0A1G1BXA7-F1
#
_entry.id   AF-A0A1G1BXA7-F1
#
_cell.length_a   1.000
_cell.length_b   1.000
_cell.length_c   1.000
_cell.angle_alpha   90.00
_cell.angle_beta   90.00
_cell.angle_gamma   90.00
#
_symmetry.space_group_name_H-M   'P 1'
#
loop_
_entity.id
_entity.type
_entity.pdbx_description
1 polymer ?
#
loop_
_entity_poly.entity_id
_entity_poly.type
_entity_poly.pdbx_seq_one_letter_code
_entity_poly.pdbx_strand_id
1 'polypeptide(L)'
;MRGEPRQTTISTKLADGAVAVATSLLRDNPTNDRGVALLRFALAVDPECPGALLLQAKLDRGQELPAAELSDGGKAYVAFVQSVIAKSKSSPRQLLLWKVVELVEPDNESALLALTKAKNAGTATEFETLLTALAGEKAGAAEAAPAASASGPAPPAGAPAVQGDSPSAQALASAPVRADAAADPRAALHALACPQDCGVSSRVILMVRDLNKILAVMNSHVVVFLCTKRPDVQVSSYNSDGWPSYCGGGTWGVSRYYRNLTPRKLTCWEYVRRLAFQYDLGYFCQPGRIVFTEKDNPQAVAELGLPADAATLATQFKSDHAGTLGKYRNKLVSLQGKVSGLASDGGRTGLNLADDTVRVMLDVPIPADELAKVKEALNRNGPAPSRPQEFPAGTVYFWGSAVCVGPTGGKIVLRGCKEYTVLYCDR
;
A
#
# COMPACT_ATOMS: atom_id res chain seq x y z
N MET A 1 -5.92 49.78 -2.17
CA MET A 1 -7.10 48.90 -2.06
C MET A 1 -7.23 48.44 -0.61
N ARG A 2 -8.18 49.00 0.15
CA ARG A 2 -8.50 48.52 1.50
C ARG A 2 -9.50 47.39 1.33
N GLY A 3 -9.08 46.14 1.51
CA GLY A 3 -9.95 44.98 1.44
C GLY A 3 -10.96 45.02 2.58
N GLU A 4 -12.23 44.80 2.27
CA GLU A 4 -13.28 44.60 3.27
C GLU A 4 -12.94 43.39 4.15
N PRO A 5 -13.24 43.43 5.47
CA PRO A 5 -12.96 42.32 6.36
C PRO A 5 -13.84 41.11 5.97
N ARG A 6 -13.21 40.06 5.41
CA ARG A 6 -13.86 38.75 5.21
C ARG A 6 -14.47 38.30 6.54
N GLN A 7 -15.76 37.99 6.54
CA GLN A 7 -16.41 37.37 7.71
C GLN A 7 -15.67 36.06 8.04
N THR A 8 -15.12 35.98 9.25
CA THR A 8 -14.33 34.83 9.68
C THR A 8 -15.25 33.66 9.98
N THR A 9 -15.27 32.67 9.09
CA THR A 9 -16.04 31.44 9.30
C THR A 9 -15.37 30.55 10.35
N ILE A 10 -16.11 29.58 10.91
CA ILE A 10 -15.54 28.57 11.82
C ILE A 10 -14.41 27.80 11.12
N SER A 11 -14.58 27.48 9.83
CA SER A 11 -13.57 26.79 9.02
C SER A 11 -12.28 27.60 8.89
N THR A 12 -12.39 28.91 8.65
CA THR A 12 -11.24 29.81 8.58
C THR A 12 -10.48 29.85 9.90
N LYS A 13 -11.19 29.96 11.04
CA LYS A 13 -10.56 29.92 12.37
C LYS A 13 -9.89 28.58 12.69
N LEU A 14 -10.48 27.46 12.24
CA LEU A 14 -9.87 26.13 12.38
C LEU A 14 -8.57 26.04 11.55
N ALA A 15 -8.61 26.48 10.30
CA ALA A 15 -7.45 26.47 9.42
C ALA A 15 -6.33 27.40 9.94
N ASP A 16 -6.65 28.63 10.31
CA ASP A 16 -5.68 29.61 10.79
C ASP A 16 -4.98 29.14 12.08
N GLY A 17 -5.74 28.57 13.02
CA GLY A 17 -5.18 28.01 14.25
C GLY A 17 -4.28 26.79 13.99
N ALA A 18 -4.69 25.90 13.09
CA ALA A 18 -3.86 24.77 12.68
C ALA A 18 -2.56 25.22 12.00
N VAL A 19 -2.60 26.26 11.14
CA VAL A 19 -1.42 26.84 10.49
C VAL A 19 -0.46 27.44 11.51
N ALA A 20 -0.97 28.16 12.51
CA ALA A 20 -0.13 28.75 13.55
C ALA A 20 0.65 27.67 14.33
N VAL A 21 -0.03 26.60 14.74
CA VAL A 21 0.62 25.47 15.44
C VAL A 21 1.56 24.70 14.52
N ALA A 22 1.15 24.43 13.28
CA ALA A 22 1.99 23.77 12.29
C ALA A 22 3.30 24.54 12.05
N THR A 23 3.21 25.87 11.90
CA THR A 23 4.38 26.75 11.71
C THR A 23 5.36 26.63 12.86
N SER A 24 4.86 26.62 14.11
CA SER A 24 5.71 26.45 15.30
C SER A 24 6.42 25.10 15.31
N LEU A 25 5.71 24.00 15.02
CA LEU A 25 6.30 22.65 15.05
C LEU A 25 7.29 22.40 13.91
N LEU A 26 6.99 22.93 12.72
CA LEU A 26 7.79 22.73 11.51
C LEU A 26 9.03 23.60 11.46
N ARG A 27 9.04 24.72 12.20
CA ARG A 27 10.21 25.59 12.31
C ARG A 27 11.38 24.84 12.94
N ASP A 28 11.13 24.12 14.03
CA ASP A 28 12.16 23.39 14.76
C ASP A 28 12.55 22.09 14.02
N ASN A 29 11.59 21.47 13.34
CA ASN A 29 11.81 20.28 12.53
C ASN A 29 10.89 20.27 11.30
N PRO A 30 11.41 20.55 10.08
CA PRO A 30 10.61 20.58 8.85
C PRO A 30 9.94 19.25 8.49
N THR A 31 10.42 18.13 9.05
CA THR A 31 9.85 16.79 8.84
C THR A 31 8.98 16.33 10.00
N ASN A 32 8.58 17.24 10.90
CA ASN A 32 7.71 16.90 12.03
C ASN A 32 6.33 16.43 11.54
N ASP A 33 6.04 15.14 11.71
CA ASP A 33 4.79 14.51 11.28
C ASP A 33 3.54 15.23 11.80
N ARG A 34 3.56 15.74 13.04
CA ARG A 34 2.43 16.48 13.63
C ARG A 34 2.21 17.80 12.92
N GLY A 35 3.30 18.51 12.62
CA GLY A 35 3.26 19.76 11.88
C GLY A 35 2.73 19.59 10.45
N VAL A 36 3.20 18.56 9.74
CA VAL A 36 2.71 18.23 8.39
C VAL A 36 1.24 17.83 8.41
N ALA A 37 0.81 17.03 9.38
CA ALA A 37 -0.59 16.63 9.54
C ALA A 37 -1.50 17.84 9.77
N LEU A 38 -1.12 18.78 10.65
CA LEU A 38 -1.88 20.01 10.91
C LEU A 38 -1.99 20.91 9.67
N LEU A 39 -0.92 21.00 8.87
CA LEU A 39 -0.96 21.71 7.59
C LEU A 39 -1.94 21.06 6.59
N ARG A 40 -1.94 19.72 6.48
CA ARG A 40 -2.92 19.00 5.64
C ARG A 40 -4.35 19.23 6.10
N PHE A 41 -4.60 19.24 7.42
CA PHE A 41 -5.91 19.57 7.96
C PHE A 41 -6.35 21.00 7.60
N ALA A 42 -5.46 21.98 7.73
CA ALA A 42 -5.77 23.36 7.36
C ALA A 42 -6.22 23.47 5.89
N LEU A 43 -5.47 22.83 4.97
CA LEU A 43 -5.79 22.80 3.54
C LEU A 43 -7.09 22.04 3.23
N ALA A 44 -7.43 21.00 3.99
CA ALA A 44 -8.69 20.27 3.80
C ALA A 44 -9.92 21.07 4.28
N VAL A 45 -9.77 21.78 5.39
CA VAL A 45 -10.85 22.59 5.99
C VAL A 45 -11.10 23.84 5.15
N ASP A 46 -10.04 24.57 4.81
CA ASP A 46 -10.05 25.79 4.01
C ASP A 46 -8.95 25.75 2.94
N PRO A 47 -9.25 25.22 1.73
CA PRO A 47 -8.28 25.10 0.64
C PRO A 47 -7.70 26.43 0.16
N GLU A 48 -8.39 27.55 0.40
CA GLU A 48 -7.95 28.88 0.03
C GLU A 48 -7.23 29.62 1.16
N CYS A 49 -6.96 28.95 2.30
CA CYS A 49 -6.26 29.55 3.44
C CYS A 49 -4.87 30.05 3.01
N PRO A 50 -4.64 31.38 2.95
CA PRO A 50 -3.37 31.92 2.45
C PRO A 50 -2.18 31.50 3.30
N GLY A 51 -2.39 31.36 4.62
CA GLY A 51 -1.35 30.91 5.55
C GLY A 51 -0.92 29.47 5.29
N ALA A 52 -1.87 28.57 5.04
CA ALA A 52 -1.58 27.17 4.74
C ALA A 52 -0.84 27.02 3.40
N LEU A 53 -1.30 27.72 2.36
CA LEU A 53 -0.66 27.71 1.04
C LEU A 53 0.76 28.28 1.08
N LEU A 54 0.96 29.38 1.82
CA LEU A 54 2.29 29.97 1.99
C LEU A 54 3.23 29.04 2.78
N LEU A 55 2.73 28.41 3.85
CA LEU A 55 3.51 27.46 4.64
C LEU A 55 3.94 26.24 3.80
N GLN A 56 3.02 25.66 3.03
CA GLN A 56 3.33 24.57 2.10
C GLN A 56 4.40 24.99 1.08
N ALA A 57 4.23 26.14 0.42
CA ALA A 57 5.18 26.62 -0.57
C ALA A 57 6.58 26.88 0.01
N LYS A 58 6.68 27.32 1.27
CA LYS A 58 7.97 27.50 1.95
C LYS A 58 8.64 26.16 2.28
N LEU A 59 7.88 25.18 2.77
CA LEU A 59 8.39 23.83 3.02
C LEU A 59 8.91 23.18 1.74
N ASP A 60 8.13 23.23 0.66
CA ASP A 60 8.49 22.60 -0.63
C ASP A 60 9.77 23.20 -1.23
N ARG A 61 10.06 24.47 -0.91
CA ARG A 61 11.25 25.20 -1.37
C ARG A 61 12.40 25.19 -0.37
N GLY A 62 12.25 24.51 0.77
CA GLY A 62 13.25 24.52 1.85
C GLY A 62 13.55 25.92 2.39
N GLN A 63 12.57 26.83 2.36
CA GLN A 63 12.74 28.20 2.85
C GLN A 63 12.50 28.29 4.36
N GLU A 64 13.18 29.23 5.00
CA GLU A 64 12.98 29.50 6.42
C GLU A 64 11.53 29.90 6.73
N LEU A 65 10.98 29.24 7.75
CA LEU A 65 9.65 29.49 8.25
C LEU A 65 9.65 30.71 9.17
N PRO A 66 8.63 31.58 9.09
CA PRO A 66 8.55 32.75 9.94
C PRO A 66 8.47 32.32 11.41
N ALA A 67 9.09 33.10 12.30
CA ALA A 67 8.97 32.88 13.73
C ALA A 67 7.52 33.12 14.16
N ALA A 68 6.79 32.04 14.40
CA ALA A 68 5.47 32.06 15.04
C ALA A 68 5.67 31.65 16.50
N GLU A 69 5.72 32.62 17.41
CA GLU A 69 5.70 32.34 18.84
C GLU A 69 4.25 32.20 19.30
N LEU A 70 3.84 30.96 19.59
CA LEU A 70 2.59 30.70 20.29
C LEU A 70 2.85 30.82 21.79
N SER A 71 2.50 31.98 22.36
CA SER A 71 2.72 32.28 23.79
C SER A 71 2.07 31.28 24.75
N ASP A 72 1.08 30.52 24.28
CA ASP A 72 0.33 29.53 25.05
C ASP A 72 0.53 28.09 24.57
N GLY A 73 1.45 27.85 23.63
CA GLY A 73 1.69 26.52 23.04
C GLY A 73 0.48 25.94 22.28
N GLY A 74 -0.47 26.77 21.85
CA GLY A 74 -1.68 26.32 21.14
C GLY A 74 -2.85 25.93 22.04
N LYS A 75 -2.79 26.21 23.35
CA LYS A 75 -3.87 25.90 24.31
C LYS A 75 -5.20 26.60 23.96
N ALA A 76 -5.16 27.87 23.55
CA ALA A 76 -6.35 28.59 23.10
C ALA A 76 -6.97 27.95 21.85
N TYR A 77 -6.12 27.41 20.96
CA TYR A 77 -6.60 26.67 19.80
C TYR A 77 -7.25 25.34 20.19
N VAL A 78 -6.67 24.58 21.12
CA VAL A 78 -7.28 23.36 21.68
C VAL A 78 -8.65 23.65 22.30
N ALA A 79 -8.74 24.68 23.15
CA ALA A 79 -10.01 25.09 23.76
C ALA A 79 -11.07 25.47 22.71
N PHE A 80 -10.65 26.17 21.65
CA PHE A 80 -11.53 26.48 20.52
C PHE A 80 -12.01 25.20 19.79
N VAL A 81 -11.10 24.28 19.46
CA VAL A 81 -11.45 23.00 18.80
C VAL A 81 -12.42 22.19 19.65
N GLN A 82 -12.19 22.09 20.97
CA GLN A 82 -13.10 21.44 21.90
C GLN A 82 -14.50 22.10 21.92
N SER A 83 -14.57 23.42 21.83
CA SER A 83 -15.86 24.13 21.71
C SER A 83 -16.60 23.81 20.40
N VAL A 84 -15.87 23.55 19.31
CA VAL A 84 -16.43 23.14 18.02
C VAL A 84 -16.89 21.68 18.07
N ILE A 85 -16.14 20.80 18.73
CA ILE A 85 -16.52 19.40 18.96
C ILE A 85 -17.87 19.33 19.69
N ALA A 86 -18.02 20.10 20.77
CA ALA A 86 -19.26 20.13 21.56
C ALA A 86 -20.49 20.58 20.74
N LYS A 87 -20.28 21.37 19.68
CA LYS A 87 -21.35 21.87 18.78
C LYS A 87 -21.53 21.01 17.54
N SER A 88 -20.58 20.13 17.22
CA SER A 88 -20.64 19.26 16.04
C SER A 88 -21.60 18.10 16.30
N LYS A 89 -22.41 17.74 15.29
CA LYS A 89 -23.30 16.56 15.32
C LYS A 89 -22.75 15.37 14.54
N SER A 90 -21.77 15.61 13.67
CA SER A 90 -21.17 14.59 12.82
C SER A 90 -20.09 13.83 13.59
N SER A 91 -20.30 12.53 13.81
CA SER A 91 -19.37 11.65 14.52
C SER A 91 -17.99 11.57 13.83
N PRO A 92 -17.88 11.39 12.50
CA PRO A 92 -16.59 11.44 11.80
C PRO A 92 -15.85 12.77 11.99
N ARG A 93 -16.59 13.89 11.91
CA ARG A 93 -16.03 15.23 12.12
C ARG A 93 -15.53 15.42 13.55
N GLN A 94 -16.26 14.94 14.55
CA GLN A 94 -15.83 14.99 15.94
C GLN A 94 -14.54 14.20 16.16
N LEU A 95 -14.41 13.00 15.57
CA LEU A 95 -13.21 12.19 15.67
C LEU A 95 -11.99 12.85 15.01
N LEU A 96 -12.18 13.47 13.85
CA LEU A 96 -11.12 14.25 13.21
C LEU A 96 -10.66 15.40 14.11
N LEU A 97 -11.59 16.14 14.71
CA LEU A 97 -11.27 17.24 15.61
C LEU A 97 -10.58 16.76 16.90
N TRP A 98 -10.96 15.60 17.45
CA TRP A 98 -10.24 14.98 18.56
C TRP A 98 -8.82 14.56 18.17
N LYS A 99 -8.64 14.05 16.95
CA LYS A 99 -7.30 13.74 16.41
C LYS A 99 -6.45 15.01 16.26
N VAL A 100 -7.05 16.14 15.86
CA VAL A 100 -6.37 17.45 15.85
C VAL A 100 -5.97 17.88 17.26
N VAL A 101 -6.82 17.66 18.28
CA VAL A 101 -6.45 17.95 19.68
C VAL A 101 -5.23 17.12 20.12
N GLU A 102 -5.21 15.80 19.85
CA GLU A 102 -4.06 14.94 20.13
C GLU A 102 -2.77 15.40 19.39
N LEU A 103 -2.91 15.87 18.14
CA LEU A 103 -1.78 16.40 17.38
C LEU A 103 -1.21 17.70 17.97
N VAL A 104 -2.01 18.50 18.70
CA VAL A 104 -1.55 19.74 19.36
C VAL A 104 -1.07 19.45 20.77
N GLU A 105 -1.80 18.65 21.54
CA GLU A 105 -1.54 18.28 22.92
C GLU A 105 -1.64 16.75 23.09
N PRO A 106 -0.52 16.00 22.95
CA PRO A 106 -0.52 14.54 22.95
C PRO A 106 -1.02 13.93 24.26
N ASP A 107 -0.82 14.64 25.37
CA ASP A 107 -1.21 14.20 26.72
C ASP A 107 -2.65 14.60 27.08
N ASN A 108 -3.44 15.08 26.12
CA ASN A 108 -4.83 15.47 26.38
C ASN A 108 -5.72 14.24 26.64
N GLU A 109 -6.04 14.01 27.91
CA GLU A 109 -6.83 12.85 28.36
C GLU A 109 -8.16 12.70 27.63
N SER A 110 -8.83 13.82 27.31
CA SER A 110 -10.13 13.79 26.63
C SER A 110 -10.00 13.28 25.19
N ALA A 111 -8.96 13.70 24.47
CA ALA A 111 -8.68 13.20 23.13
C ALA A 111 -8.32 11.71 23.14
N LEU A 112 -7.46 11.29 24.07
CA LEU A 112 -7.04 9.89 24.22
C LEU A 112 -8.24 8.97 24.52
N LEU A 113 -9.12 9.37 25.45
CA LEU A 113 -10.32 8.63 25.78
C LEU A 113 -11.30 8.54 24.59
N ALA A 114 -11.53 9.65 23.89
CA ALA A 114 -12.43 9.68 22.74
C ALA A 114 -11.94 8.78 21.60
N LEU A 115 -10.65 8.85 21.26
CA LEU A 115 -10.05 8.06 20.18
C LEU A 115 -9.94 6.58 20.56
N THR A 116 -9.61 6.27 21.81
CA THR A 116 -9.61 4.88 22.31
C THR A 116 -11.01 4.27 22.25
N LYS A 117 -12.05 5.03 22.63
CA LYS A 117 -13.44 4.58 22.54
C LYS A 117 -13.85 4.30 21.09
N ALA A 118 -13.46 5.16 20.15
CA ALA A 118 -13.73 4.95 18.72
C ALA A 118 -12.98 3.73 18.18
N LYS A 119 -11.71 3.56 18.55
CA LYS A 119 -10.90 2.40 18.20
C LYS A 119 -11.52 1.10 18.71
N ASN A 120 -11.98 1.08 19.97
CA ASN A 120 -12.64 -0.08 20.57
C ASN A 120 -14.00 -0.40 19.91
N ALA A 121 -14.66 0.61 19.33
CA ALA A 121 -15.87 0.44 18.53
C ALA A 121 -15.59 0.00 17.08
N GLY A 122 -14.34 -0.28 16.72
CA GLY A 122 -13.93 -0.65 15.36
C GLY A 122 -13.99 0.50 14.36
N THR A 123 -14.06 1.75 14.83
CA THR A 123 -14.05 2.93 13.96
C THR A 123 -12.61 3.30 13.64
N ALA A 124 -12.32 3.56 12.35
CA ALA A 124 -11.00 4.01 11.93
C ALA A 124 -10.66 5.37 12.56
N THR A 125 -9.51 5.46 13.24
CA THR A 125 -9.03 6.67 13.93
C THR A 125 -7.79 7.27 13.25
N GLU A 126 -7.39 6.70 12.11
CA GLU A 126 -6.27 7.19 11.31
C GLU A 126 -6.60 8.54 10.69
N PHE A 127 -5.67 9.48 10.80
CA PHE A 127 -5.88 10.87 10.42
C PHE A 127 -6.25 11.04 8.93
N GLU A 128 -5.56 10.36 8.03
CA GLU A 128 -5.83 10.42 6.57
C GLU A 128 -7.21 9.85 6.21
N THR A 129 -7.62 8.77 6.89
CA THR A 129 -8.94 8.17 6.73
C THR A 129 -10.04 9.13 7.20
N LEU A 130 -9.82 9.81 8.33
CA LEU A 130 -10.74 10.82 8.86
C LEU A 130 -10.80 12.09 8.01
N LEU A 131 -9.67 12.54 7.44
CA LEU A 131 -9.63 13.66 6.49
C LEU A 131 -10.41 13.35 5.20
N THR A 132 -10.27 12.14 4.67
CA THR A 132 -10.99 11.70 3.46
C THR A 132 -12.50 11.69 3.70
N ALA A 133 -12.95 11.28 4.89
CA ALA A 133 -14.35 11.31 5.27
C ALA A 133 -14.93 12.74 5.29
N LEU A 134 -14.14 13.74 5.73
CA LEU A 134 -14.55 15.15 5.71
C LEU A 134 -14.69 15.70 4.28
N ALA A 135 -13.80 15.29 3.37
CA ALA A 135 -13.87 15.68 1.96
C ALA A 135 -15.11 15.09 1.27
N GLY A 136 -15.48 13.85 1.62
CA GLY A 136 -16.71 13.21 1.15
C GLY A 136 -17.99 13.86 1.69
N GLU A 137 -17.98 14.37 2.93
CA GLU A 137 -19.14 15.04 3.54
C GLU A 137 -19.48 16.38 2.85
N LYS A 138 -18.46 17.12 2.35
CA LYS A 138 -18.66 18.33 1.53
C LYS A 138 -19.33 18.03 0.17
N ALA A 139 -19.13 16.84 -0.40
CA ALA A 139 -19.73 16.45 -1.67
C ALA A 139 -21.20 16.03 -1.54
N GLY A 140 -21.63 15.55 -0.37
CA GLY A 140 -23.01 15.08 -0.13
C GLY A 140 -24.00 16.17 0.31
N ALA A 141 -23.55 17.38 0.63
CA ALA A 141 -24.41 18.45 1.16
C ALA A 141 -25.08 19.33 0.08
N ALA A 142 -24.75 19.15 -1.20
CA ALA A 142 -25.29 19.95 -2.31
C ALA A 142 -26.60 19.42 -2.90
N GLU A 143 -27.06 18.22 -2.53
CA GLU A 143 -28.23 17.60 -3.16
C GLU A 143 -28.99 16.71 -2.17
N ALA A 144 -29.92 17.29 -1.39
CA ALA A 144 -31.02 16.53 -0.80
C ALA A 144 -32.16 17.42 -0.27
N ALA A 145 -33.32 17.30 -0.91
CA ALA A 145 -34.67 17.48 -0.34
C ALA A 145 -35.58 16.38 -0.97
N PRO A 146 -36.69 15.94 -0.35
CA PRO A 146 -36.65 14.74 0.48
C PRO A 146 -37.67 13.64 0.09
N ALA A 147 -37.58 12.55 0.88
CA ALA A 147 -38.55 11.46 1.12
C ALA A 147 -38.33 10.15 0.34
N ALA A 148 -38.14 9.03 1.04
CA ALA A 148 -39.18 8.27 1.72
C ALA A 148 -38.57 7.12 2.54
N SER A 149 -39.18 6.85 3.69
CA SER A 149 -38.90 5.74 4.61
C SER A 149 -39.08 4.36 3.99
N ALA A 150 -38.22 3.41 4.36
CA ALA A 150 -38.62 2.01 4.53
C ALA A 150 -37.68 1.30 5.52
N SER A 151 -38.29 0.79 6.57
CA SER A 151 -37.72 0.00 7.66
C SER A 151 -37.42 -1.43 7.21
N GLY A 152 -36.32 -2.03 7.69
CA GLY A 152 -36.04 -3.46 7.52
C GLY A 152 -34.87 -3.93 8.41
N PRO A 153 -34.86 -5.20 8.87
CA PRO A 153 -34.43 -5.56 10.23
C PRO A 153 -32.95 -5.92 10.38
N ALA A 154 -32.51 -5.87 11.64
CA ALA A 154 -31.16 -6.15 12.13
C ALA A 154 -30.70 -7.61 11.90
N PRO A 155 -29.40 -7.85 11.60
CA PRO A 155 -28.80 -9.16 11.73
C PRO A 155 -28.20 -9.39 13.14
N PRO A 156 -28.10 -10.65 13.60
CA PRO A 156 -27.72 -10.98 14.97
C PRO A 156 -26.22 -10.86 15.22
N ALA A 157 -25.92 -10.53 16.47
CA ALA A 157 -24.59 -10.48 17.06
C ALA A 157 -23.96 -11.89 17.15
N GLY A 158 -22.65 -11.96 16.92
CA GLY A 158 -21.85 -13.11 17.33
C GLY A 158 -20.70 -13.46 16.38
N ALA A 159 -19.59 -12.74 16.47
CA ALA A 159 -18.28 -13.28 16.10
C ALA A 159 -17.24 -12.77 17.11
N PRO A 160 -16.41 -13.63 17.73
CA PRO A 160 -15.41 -13.20 18.69
C PRO A 160 -14.35 -12.35 18.00
N ALA A 161 -13.96 -11.25 18.66
CA ALA A 161 -12.82 -10.45 18.24
C ALA A 161 -11.52 -11.27 18.36
N VAL A 162 -10.89 -11.54 17.22
CA VAL A 162 -9.52 -12.05 17.17
C VAL A 162 -8.59 -10.87 17.48
N GLN A 163 -8.13 -10.78 18.73
CA GLN A 163 -6.96 -9.96 19.09
C GLN A 163 -5.73 -10.51 18.38
N GLY A 164 -5.07 -9.67 17.60
CA GLY A 164 -3.82 -10.01 16.91
C GLY A 164 -2.86 -8.83 16.97
N ASP A 165 -2.27 -8.56 18.14
CA ASP A 165 -1.05 -7.78 18.21
C ASP A 165 0.04 -8.57 17.49
N SER A 166 0.42 -8.12 16.29
CA SER A 166 1.47 -8.75 15.49
C SER A 166 2.84 -8.20 15.90
N PRO A 167 3.73 -9.01 16.49
CA PRO A 167 5.06 -8.59 16.96
C PRO A 167 5.97 -7.98 15.86
N SER A 168 5.63 -8.17 14.58
CA SER A 168 6.45 -7.75 13.44
C SER A 168 6.36 -6.24 13.11
N ALA A 169 5.29 -5.56 13.53
CA ALA A 169 5.13 -4.11 13.27
C ALA A 169 6.07 -3.25 14.16
N GLN A 170 6.33 -3.68 15.40
CA GLN A 170 7.25 -3.00 16.31
C GLN A 170 8.70 -3.06 15.82
N ALA A 171 9.09 -4.16 15.18
CA ALA A 171 10.43 -4.32 14.60
C ALA A 171 10.69 -3.31 13.46
N LEU A 172 9.69 -3.03 12.63
CA LEU A 172 9.82 -2.09 11.51
C LEU A 172 9.97 -0.63 11.98
N ALA A 173 9.22 -0.25 13.03
CA ALA A 173 9.21 1.10 13.59
C ALA A 173 10.53 1.48 14.29
N SER A 174 11.27 0.47 14.79
CA SER A 174 12.55 0.65 15.49
C SER A 174 13.78 0.55 14.57
N ALA A 175 13.60 0.19 13.29
CA ALA A 175 14.69 0.07 12.35
C ALA A 175 15.28 1.46 12.01
N PRO A 176 16.61 1.66 12.05
CA PRO A 176 17.23 2.91 11.63
C PRO A 176 17.02 3.16 10.13
N VAL A 177 16.62 4.36 9.74
CA VAL A 177 16.56 4.81 8.34
C VAL A 177 17.87 5.52 8.04
N ARG A 178 18.56 5.17 6.95
CA ARG A 178 19.70 5.98 6.48
C ARG A 178 19.19 7.36 6.06
N ALA A 179 19.88 8.43 6.48
CA ALA A 179 19.51 9.80 6.13
C ALA A 179 19.45 10.03 4.60
N ASP A 180 20.23 9.27 3.83
CA ASP A 180 20.30 9.35 2.35
C ASP A 180 19.49 8.26 1.64
N ALA A 181 18.48 7.69 2.30
CA ALA A 181 17.61 6.68 1.71
C ALA A 181 16.90 7.21 0.45
N ALA A 182 16.85 6.39 -0.61
CA ALA A 182 16.15 6.76 -1.84
C ALA A 182 14.65 7.01 -1.57
N ALA A 183 14.13 8.18 -1.96
CA ALA A 183 12.73 8.52 -1.75
C ALA A 183 11.76 7.53 -2.42
N ASP A 184 12.14 7.01 -3.60
CA ASP A 184 11.43 5.94 -4.31
C ASP A 184 12.36 4.73 -4.54
N PRO A 185 12.19 3.64 -3.75
CA PRO A 185 12.93 2.41 -3.94
C PRO A 185 12.75 1.78 -5.32
N ARG A 186 11.58 1.94 -5.97
CA ARG A 186 11.29 1.31 -7.25
C ARG A 186 12.16 1.91 -8.35
N ALA A 187 12.13 3.24 -8.47
CA ALA A 187 12.95 3.96 -9.42
C ALA A 187 14.44 3.66 -9.24
N ALA A 188 14.92 3.63 -7.98
CA ALA A 188 16.30 3.29 -7.66
C ALA A 188 16.66 1.87 -8.14
N LEU A 189 15.81 0.87 -7.89
CA LEU A 189 16.09 -0.52 -8.28
C LEU A 189 15.89 -0.81 -9.77
N HIS A 190 15.08 -0.04 -10.49
CA HIS A 190 14.93 -0.14 -11.93
C HIS A 190 16.20 0.26 -12.69
N ALA A 191 16.98 1.20 -12.15
CA ALA A 191 18.24 1.66 -12.74
C ALA A 191 19.40 0.67 -12.57
N LEU A 192 19.22 -0.37 -11.75
CA LEU A 192 20.28 -1.27 -11.31
C LEU A 192 20.12 -2.65 -11.94
N ALA A 193 21.18 -3.13 -12.60
CA ALA A 193 21.22 -4.49 -13.16
C ALA A 193 21.58 -5.52 -12.09
N CYS A 194 20.72 -6.52 -11.87
CA CYS A 194 20.97 -7.58 -10.92
C CYS A 194 22.16 -8.46 -11.38
N PRO A 195 23.16 -8.72 -10.53
CA PRO A 195 24.28 -9.60 -10.87
C PRO A 195 23.83 -10.99 -11.35
N GLN A 196 24.59 -11.61 -12.26
CA GLN A 196 24.20 -12.90 -12.85
C GLN A 196 24.31 -14.08 -11.87
N ASP A 197 25.11 -13.93 -10.80
CA ASP A 197 25.41 -15.00 -9.85
C ASP A 197 24.60 -14.89 -8.55
N CYS A 198 23.45 -14.19 -8.58
CA CYS A 198 22.54 -14.09 -7.45
C CYS A 198 21.86 -15.44 -7.20
N GLY A 199 22.57 -16.34 -6.52
CA GLY A 199 22.08 -17.65 -6.12
C GLY A 199 20.83 -17.54 -5.26
N VAL A 200 19.78 -18.28 -5.64
CA VAL A 200 18.55 -18.33 -4.86
C VAL A 200 18.73 -19.37 -3.76
N SER A 201 18.82 -18.93 -2.52
CA SER A 201 18.76 -19.85 -1.39
C SER A 201 17.38 -20.49 -1.28
N SER A 202 17.27 -21.76 -0.91
CA SER A 202 15.97 -22.35 -0.56
C SER A 202 15.34 -21.71 0.68
N ARG A 203 16.10 -20.93 1.46
CA ARG A 203 15.63 -20.23 2.65
C ARG A 203 15.46 -18.74 2.35
N VAL A 204 14.24 -18.24 2.55
CA VAL A 204 13.91 -16.82 2.33
C VAL A 204 14.82 -15.87 3.11
N ILE A 205 15.19 -16.21 4.34
CA ILE A 205 16.04 -15.36 5.19
C ILE A 205 17.41 -15.14 4.54
N LEU A 206 18.00 -16.22 4.03
CA LEU A 206 19.30 -16.15 3.36
C LEU A 206 19.19 -15.36 2.06
N MET A 207 18.08 -15.50 1.34
CA MET A 207 17.79 -14.71 0.15
C MET A 207 17.64 -13.21 0.46
N VAL A 208 16.89 -12.81 1.50
CA VAL A 208 16.78 -11.38 1.88
C VAL A 208 18.14 -10.83 2.25
N ARG A 209 18.93 -11.60 3.00
CA ARG A 209 20.31 -11.23 3.35
C ARG A 209 21.18 -11.05 2.11
N ASP A 210 21.14 -12.00 1.18
CA ASP A 210 21.99 -11.96 -0.01
C ASP A 210 21.54 -10.85 -0.97
N LEU A 211 20.24 -10.58 -1.07
CA LEU A 211 19.68 -9.42 -1.76
C LEU A 211 20.17 -8.11 -1.15
N ASN A 212 20.13 -7.96 0.17
CA ASN A 212 20.66 -6.76 0.84
C ASN A 212 22.16 -6.56 0.58
N LYS A 213 22.95 -7.65 0.54
CA LYS A 213 24.36 -7.56 0.14
C LYS A 213 24.53 -7.07 -1.29
N ILE A 214 23.74 -7.59 -2.23
CA ILE A 214 23.76 -7.15 -3.64
C ILE A 214 23.43 -5.67 -3.73
N LEU A 215 22.31 -5.26 -3.11
CA LEU A 215 21.85 -3.88 -3.13
C LEU A 215 22.86 -2.90 -2.53
N ALA A 216 23.56 -3.33 -1.49
CA ALA A 216 24.62 -2.56 -0.87
C ALA A 216 25.86 -2.40 -1.74
N VAL A 217 26.31 -3.47 -2.39
CA VAL A 217 27.42 -3.41 -3.37
C VAL A 217 27.06 -2.45 -4.51
N MET A 218 25.78 -2.37 -4.85
CA MET A 218 25.27 -1.49 -5.89
C MET A 218 24.96 -0.07 -5.42
N ASN A 219 25.22 0.27 -4.15
CA ASN A 219 24.93 1.58 -3.55
C ASN A 219 23.49 2.05 -3.83
N SER A 220 22.50 1.15 -3.76
CA SER A 220 21.12 1.51 -4.05
C SER A 220 20.47 2.39 -2.98
N HIS A 221 21.04 2.42 -1.76
CA HIS A 221 20.42 2.97 -0.55
C HIS A 221 19.04 2.37 -0.23
N VAL A 222 18.71 1.22 -0.81
CA VAL A 222 17.48 0.46 -0.57
C VAL A 222 17.78 -0.76 0.28
N VAL A 223 17.01 -0.94 1.36
CA VAL A 223 17.10 -2.12 2.24
C VAL A 223 15.81 -2.92 2.15
N VAL A 224 15.95 -4.24 2.06
CA VAL A 224 14.83 -5.19 2.02
C VAL A 224 14.59 -5.79 3.39
N PHE A 225 13.35 -5.69 3.85
CA PHE A 225 12.86 -6.21 5.11
C PHE A 225 11.90 -7.38 4.89
N LEU A 226 11.78 -8.22 5.90
CA LEU A 226 10.88 -9.35 5.96
C LEU A 226 10.02 -9.17 7.23
N CYS A 227 8.78 -8.72 7.04
CA CYS A 227 7.82 -8.46 8.10
C CYS A 227 6.65 -9.43 7.95
N THR A 228 6.71 -10.53 8.69
CA THR A 228 5.77 -11.65 8.52
C THR A 228 5.22 -12.03 9.89
N LYS A 229 3.99 -12.52 9.95
CA LYS A 229 3.34 -13.04 11.16
C LYS A 229 3.88 -14.41 11.57
N ARG A 230 4.79 -15.00 10.78
CA ARG A 230 5.29 -16.34 11.09
C ARG A 230 6.25 -16.30 12.29
N PRO A 231 6.04 -17.16 13.30
CA PRO A 231 6.80 -17.10 14.54
C PRO A 231 8.26 -17.55 14.37
N ASP A 232 8.57 -18.28 13.30
CA ASP A 232 9.88 -18.81 12.93
C ASP A 232 10.75 -17.81 12.14
N VAL A 233 10.25 -16.61 11.88
CA VAL A 233 10.99 -15.52 11.25
C VAL A 233 10.96 -14.31 12.18
N GLN A 234 12.03 -14.14 12.96
CA GLN A 234 12.15 -13.01 13.88
C GLN A 234 13.40 -12.20 13.55
N VAL A 235 13.28 -10.88 13.64
CA VAL A 235 14.46 -10.00 13.56
C VAL A 235 15.26 -10.19 14.85
N SER A 236 16.50 -10.66 14.73
CA SER A 236 17.38 -10.90 15.87
C SER A 236 18.22 -9.69 16.22
N SER A 237 18.67 -8.93 15.21
CA SER A 237 19.51 -7.75 15.39
C SER A 237 19.55 -6.91 14.11
N TYR A 238 20.18 -5.74 14.20
CA TYR A 238 20.54 -4.92 13.05
C TYR A 238 22.07 -4.77 13.01
N ASN A 239 22.67 -4.78 11.81
CA ASN A 239 24.08 -4.42 11.67
C ASN A 239 24.25 -2.89 11.70
N SER A 240 25.51 -2.41 11.66
CA SER A 240 25.83 -0.98 11.64
C SER A 240 25.23 -0.23 10.43
N ASP A 241 24.92 -0.94 9.35
CA ASP A 241 24.27 -0.41 8.16
C ASP A 241 22.73 -0.44 8.23
N GLY A 242 22.16 -0.86 9.37
CA GLY A 242 20.72 -0.93 9.59
C GLY A 242 20.05 -2.15 8.95
N TRP A 243 20.82 -3.13 8.49
CA TRP A 243 20.24 -4.32 7.85
C TRP A 243 19.76 -5.31 8.91
N PRO A 244 18.54 -5.82 8.74
CA PRO A 244 18.00 -6.81 9.64
C PRO A 244 18.76 -8.13 9.48
N SER A 245 19.19 -8.69 10.62
CA SER A 245 19.51 -10.09 10.76
C SER A 245 18.27 -10.81 11.28
N TYR A 246 17.98 -11.98 10.73
CA TYR A 246 16.85 -12.80 11.16
C TYR A 246 17.35 -14.07 11.83
N CYS A 247 16.68 -14.49 12.89
CA CYS A 247 16.83 -15.82 13.48
C CYS A 247 15.61 -16.70 13.14
N GLY A 248 15.84 -18.01 13.18
CA GLY A 248 14.80 -19.02 13.03
C GLY A 248 15.11 -20.08 11.98
N GLY A 249 14.44 -21.22 12.11
CA GLY A 249 14.62 -22.38 11.22
C GLY A 249 13.87 -22.26 9.89
N GLY A 250 13.09 -21.18 9.70
CA GLY A 250 12.00 -21.07 8.74
C GLY A 250 12.34 -21.45 7.31
N THR A 251 12.27 -22.75 7.04
CA THR A 251 12.15 -23.28 5.72
C THR A 251 10.78 -22.87 5.22
N TRP A 252 10.73 -21.72 4.54
CA TRP A 252 9.62 -21.48 3.65
C TRP A 252 9.67 -22.54 2.58
N GLY A 253 8.61 -23.35 2.53
CA GLY A 253 8.34 -24.13 1.34
C GLY A 253 8.38 -23.15 0.18
N VAL A 254 9.39 -23.30 -0.66
CA VAL A 254 9.48 -22.55 -1.90
C VAL A 254 8.19 -22.90 -2.64
N SER A 255 7.25 -21.96 -2.71
CA SER A 255 5.94 -22.27 -3.33
C SER A 255 6.14 -22.69 -4.78
N ARG A 256 7.22 -22.18 -5.42
CA ARG A 256 7.59 -22.45 -6.80
C ARG A 256 9.11 -22.49 -6.99
N TYR A 257 9.68 -23.69 -7.16
CA TYR A 257 11.13 -23.83 -7.33
C TYR A 257 11.53 -23.39 -8.74
N TYR A 258 12.19 -22.25 -8.86
CA TYR A 258 12.76 -21.76 -10.11
C TYR A 258 14.28 -21.96 -10.09
N ARG A 259 14.75 -23.02 -10.77
CA ARG A 259 16.20 -23.30 -10.87
C ARG A 259 16.97 -22.21 -11.64
N ASN A 260 16.27 -21.47 -12.51
CA ASN A 260 16.83 -20.44 -13.37
C ASN A 260 16.17 -19.06 -13.13
N LEU A 261 16.22 -18.55 -11.89
CA LEU A 261 16.00 -17.10 -11.65
C LEU A 261 17.13 -16.22 -12.22
N THR A 262 18.07 -16.81 -12.95
CA THR A 262 19.15 -16.14 -13.67
C THR A 262 18.84 -15.92 -15.16
N PRO A 263 17.79 -15.16 -15.57
CA PRO A 263 17.86 -14.48 -16.84
C PRO A 263 19.06 -13.52 -16.80
N ARG A 264 19.92 -13.64 -17.80
CA ARG A 264 20.91 -12.60 -18.09
C ARG A 264 20.12 -11.31 -18.39
N LYS A 265 20.21 -10.31 -17.50
CA LYS A 265 19.62 -8.94 -17.58
C LYS A 265 18.31 -8.69 -16.83
N LEU A 266 18.15 -9.19 -15.60
CA LEU A 266 17.11 -8.64 -14.72
C LEU A 266 17.58 -7.33 -14.10
N THR A 267 16.66 -6.38 -13.94
CA THR A 267 16.84 -5.29 -12.98
C THR A 267 16.72 -5.81 -11.55
N CYS A 268 17.28 -5.11 -10.58
CA CYS A 268 17.10 -5.44 -9.16
C CYS A 268 15.61 -5.42 -8.76
N TRP A 269 14.82 -4.54 -9.37
CA TRP A 269 13.37 -4.49 -9.14
C TRP A 269 12.65 -5.75 -9.64
N GLU A 270 12.95 -6.21 -10.85
CA GLU A 270 12.39 -7.46 -11.36
C GLU A 270 12.80 -8.66 -10.51
N TYR A 271 14.03 -8.65 -10.00
CA TYR A 271 14.49 -9.69 -9.08
C TYR A 271 13.68 -9.69 -7.77
N VAL A 272 13.49 -8.53 -7.13
CA VAL A 272 12.61 -8.37 -5.94
C VAL A 272 11.21 -8.93 -6.21
N ARG A 273 10.61 -8.58 -7.34
CA ARG A 273 9.27 -9.05 -7.74
C ARG A 273 9.21 -10.55 -7.91
N ARG A 274 10.20 -11.15 -8.57
CA ARG A 274 10.30 -12.61 -8.76
C ARG A 274 10.44 -13.34 -7.44
N LEU A 275 11.19 -12.77 -6.50
CA LEU A 275 11.34 -13.34 -5.16
C LEU A 275 10.02 -13.31 -4.38
N ALA A 276 9.32 -12.17 -4.37
CA ALA A 276 8.00 -12.08 -3.74
C ALA A 276 7.07 -13.18 -4.27
N PHE A 277 7.04 -13.36 -5.58
CA PHE A 277 6.25 -14.40 -6.23
C PHE A 277 6.70 -15.83 -5.86
N GLN A 278 7.99 -16.12 -5.89
CA GLN A 278 8.53 -17.45 -5.58
C GLN A 278 8.14 -17.93 -4.18
N TYR A 279 8.04 -17.00 -3.23
CA TYR A 279 7.68 -17.29 -1.84
C TYR A 279 6.22 -16.98 -1.50
N ASP A 280 5.37 -16.67 -2.49
CA ASP A 280 3.95 -16.29 -2.32
C ASP A 280 3.74 -15.15 -1.30
N LEU A 281 4.58 -14.11 -1.43
CA LEU A 281 4.56 -12.91 -0.60
C LEU A 281 3.96 -11.70 -1.32
N GLY A 282 3.44 -10.78 -0.52
CA GLY A 282 3.25 -9.39 -0.92
C GLY A 282 4.48 -8.54 -0.59
N TYR A 283 4.48 -7.31 -1.09
CA TYR A 283 5.39 -6.28 -0.64
C TYR A 283 4.74 -4.90 -0.66
N PHE A 284 5.35 -3.97 0.06
CA PHE A 284 5.08 -2.54 -0.07
C PHE A 284 6.39 -1.76 0.04
N CYS A 285 6.40 -0.56 -0.55
CA CYS A 285 7.54 0.34 -0.53
C CYS A 285 7.38 1.41 0.56
N GLN A 286 8.49 1.76 1.20
CA GLN A 286 8.65 2.96 2.03
C GLN A 286 9.93 3.68 1.57
N PRO A 287 10.15 4.96 1.89
CA PRO A 287 11.41 5.63 1.55
C PRO A 287 12.63 4.81 1.99
N GLY A 288 13.46 4.41 1.03
CA GLY A 288 14.66 3.58 1.19
C GLY A 288 14.41 2.11 1.55
N ARG A 289 13.16 1.63 1.53
CA ARG A 289 12.83 0.29 2.03
C ARG A 289 11.83 -0.44 1.15
N ILE A 290 12.03 -1.74 1.03
CA ILE A 290 11.03 -2.67 0.50
C ILE A 290 10.73 -3.67 1.59
N VAL A 291 9.47 -3.85 1.93
CA VAL A 291 9.05 -4.74 3.00
C VAL A 291 8.28 -5.91 2.40
N PHE A 292 8.88 -7.10 2.43
CA PHE A 292 8.18 -8.35 2.15
C PHE A 292 7.28 -8.73 3.32
N THR A 293 6.05 -9.11 3.02
CA THR A 293 5.02 -9.44 4.03
C THR A 293 4.01 -10.43 3.46
N GLU A 294 3.03 -10.84 4.25
CA GLU A 294 1.92 -11.65 3.74
C GLU A 294 1.16 -10.91 2.63
N LYS A 295 0.71 -11.66 1.62
CA LYS A 295 -0.06 -11.11 0.49
C LYS A 295 -1.39 -10.46 0.88
N ASP A 296 -1.94 -10.82 2.04
CA ASP A 296 -3.17 -10.26 2.60
C ASP A 296 -2.91 -9.09 3.57
N ASN A 297 -1.65 -8.70 3.78
CA ASN A 297 -1.31 -7.51 4.55
C ASN A 297 -1.95 -6.26 3.90
N PRO A 298 -2.67 -5.41 4.65
CA PRO A 298 -3.33 -4.22 4.09
C PRO A 298 -2.41 -3.30 3.29
N GLN A 299 -1.15 -3.13 3.70
CA GLN A 299 -0.17 -2.30 2.99
C GLN A 299 0.25 -2.94 1.67
N ALA A 300 0.46 -4.26 1.66
CA ALA A 300 0.75 -4.99 0.42
C ALA A 300 -0.47 -5.01 -0.52
N VAL A 301 -1.68 -5.12 0.01
CA VAL A 301 -2.92 -5.04 -0.77
C VAL A 301 -3.13 -3.64 -1.36
N ALA A 302 -2.80 -2.59 -0.61
CA ALA A 302 -2.84 -1.22 -1.14
C ALA A 302 -1.84 -1.04 -2.29
N GLU A 303 -0.65 -1.63 -2.16
CA GLU A 303 0.42 -1.53 -3.15
C GLU A 303 0.19 -2.38 -4.41
N LEU A 304 -0.21 -3.64 -4.21
CA LEU A 304 -0.27 -4.66 -5.27
C LEU A 304 -1.69 -4.99 -5.70
N GLY A 305 -2.69 -4.66 -4.90
CA GLY A 305 -4.06 -5.09 -5.08
C GLY A 305 -4.40 -6.37 -4.32
N LEU A 306 -5.68 -6.74 -4.39
CA LEU A 306 -6.19 -7.95 -3.75
C LEU A 306 -5.53 -9.20 -4.34
N PRO A 307 -4.92 -10.07 -3.53
CA PRO A 307 -4.29 -11.28 -4.04
C PRO A 307 -5.35 -12.25 -4.59
N ALA A 308 -5.11 -12.74 -5.80
CA ALA A 308 -5.95 -13.75 -6.43
C ALA A 308 -5.09 -14.78 -7.19
N ASP A 309 -5.41 -16.06 -7.03
CA ASP A 309 -4.96 -17.11 -7.93
C ASP A 309 -5.99 -17.26 -9.07
N ALA A 310 -5.53 -17.33 -10.32
CA ALA A 310 -6.38 -17.32 -11.49
C ALA A 310 -7.31 -18.54 -11.56
N ALA A 311 -6.83 -19.73 -11.15
CA ALA A 311 -7.66 -20.94 -11.16
C ALA A 311 -8.73 -20.88 -10.06
N THR A 312 -8.36 -20.39 -8.88
CA THR A 312 -9.30 -20.13 -7.78
C THR A 312 -10.35 -19.09 -8.18
N LEU A 313 -9.91 -17.99 -8.80
CA LEU A 313 -10.77 -16.92 -9.28
C LEU A 313 -11.74 -17.41 -10.36
N ALA A 314 -11.27 -18.22 -11.32
CA ALA A 314 -12.10 -18.84 -12.34
C ALA A 314 -13.15 -19.77 -11.74
N THR A 315 -12.78 -20.53 -10.71
CA THR A 315 -13.68 -21.45 -10.00
C THR A 315 -14.77 -20.69 -9.24
N GLN A 316 -14.37 -19.66 -8.48
CA GLN A 316 -15.29 -18.76 -7.76
C GLN A 316 -16.26 -18.07 -8.71
N PHE A 317 -15.77 -17.60 -9.86
CA PHE A 317 -16.61 -16.93 -10.85
C PHE A 317 -17.65 -17.86 -11.47
N LYS A 318 -17.30 -19.14 -11.69
CA LYS A 318 -18.24 -20.16 -12.19
C LYS A 318 -19.30 -20.53 -11.15
N SER A 319 -18.92 -20.60 -9.86
CA SER A 319 -19.84 -20.98 -8.79
C SER A 319 -20.72 -19.83 -8.29
N ASP A 320 -20.16 -18.63 -8.20
CA ASP A 320 -20.82 -17.42 -7.69
C ASP A 320 -20.34 -16.19 -8.47
N HIS A 321 -20.99 -15.96 -9.60
CA HIS A 321 -20.67 -14.85 -10.49
C HIS A 321 -20.85 -13.48 -9.80
N ALA A 322 -21.94 -13.28 -9.07
CA ALA A 322 -22.28 -11.99 -8.48
C ALA A 322 -21.36 -11.64 -7.31
N GLY A 323 -21.11 -12.58 -6.39
CA GLY A 323 -20.21 -12.37 -5.27
C GLY A 323 -18.76 -12.16 -5.71
N THR A 324 -18.30 -12.91 -6.72
CA THR A 324 -16.96 -12.73 -7.29
C THR A 324 -16.79 -11.33 -7.90
N LEU A 325 -17.78 -10.85 -8.66
CA LEU A 325 -17.72 -9.49 -9.21
C LEU A 325 -17.82 -8.41 -8.13
N GLY A 326 -18.68 -8.58 -7.12
CA GLY A 326 -18.72 -7.65 -5.97
C GLY A 326 -17.38 -7.58 -5.23
N LYS A 327 -16.67 -8.71 -5.16
CA LYS A 327 -15.35 -8.78 -4.53
C LYS A 327 -14.27 -8.05 -5.33
N TYR A 328 -14.16 -8.27 -6.65
CA TYR A 328 -13.00 -7.82 -7.44
C TYR A 328 -13.26 -6.67 -8.42
N ARG A 329 -14.49 -6.44 -8.88
CA ARG A 329 -14.77 -5.44 -9.93
C ARG A 329 -14.35 -4.04 -9.47
N ASN A 330 -13.71 -3.31 -10.38
CA ASN A 330 -13.14 -1.98 -10.17
C ASN A 330 -12.08 -1.90 -9.07
N LYS A 331 -11.49 -3.03 -8.66
CA LYS A 331 -10.39 -3.07 -7.70
C LYS A 331 -9.10 -3.51 -8.38
N LEU A 332 -7.98 -3.04 -7.84
CA LEU A 332 -6.66 -3.55 -8.18
C LEU A 332 -6.55 -4.99 -7.64
N VAL A 333 -6.11 -5.90 -8.50
CA VAL A 333 -5.96 -7.34 -8.20
C VAL A 333 -4.54 -7.74 -8.52
N SER A 334 -3.83 -8.32 -7.55
CA SER A 334 -2.56 -9.00 -7.77
C SER A 334 -2.85 -10.44 -8.18
N LEU A 335 -2.74 -10.72 -9.48
CA LEU A 335 -3.14 -11.98 -10.06
C LEU A 335 -1.93 -12.86 -10.33
N GLN A 336 -2.02 -14.13 -9.93
CA GLN A 336 -1.07 -15.18 -10.32
C GLN A 336 -1.75 -16.33 -11.03
N GLY A 337 -1.08 -16.97 -12.00
CA GLY A 337 -1.65 -18.15 -12.64
C GLY A 337 -0.80 -18.72 -13.78
N LYS A 338 -1.13 -19.95 -14.19
CA LYS A 338 -0.57 -20.56 -15.40
C LYS A 338 -1.14 -19.87 -16.63
N VAL A 339 -0.27 -19.51 -17.58
CA VAL A 339 -0.66 -19.00 -18.90
C VAL A 339 -1.18 -20.14 -19.74
N SER A 340 -2.44 -20.01 -20.19
CA SER A 340 -3.12 -20.97 -21.07
C SER A 340 -3.14 -20.52 -22.53
N GLY A 341 -2.90 -19.24 -22.81
CA GLY A 341 -2.85 -18.74 -24.17
C GLY A 341 -2.48 -17.26 -24.28
N LEU A 342 -2.31 -16.81 -25.53
CA LEU A 342 -2.16 -15.39 -25.86
C LEU A 342 -3.49 -14.85 -26.40
N ALA A 343 -3.76 -13.58 -26.13
CA ALA A 343 -4.88 -12.84 -26.70
C ALA A 343 -4.36 -11.56 -27.38
N SER A 344 -5.14 -11.04 -28.32
CA SER A 344 -4.96 -9.71 -28.86
C SER A 344 -6.31 -8.98 -28.83
N ASP A 345 -6.30 -7.75 -28.33
CA ASP A 345 -7.47 -6.87 -28.31
C ASP A 345 -7.01 -5.45 -28.63
N GLY A 346 -7.47 -4.90 -29.74
CA GLY A 346 -7.10 -3.54 -30.19
C GLY A 346 -5.59 -3.29 -30.31
N GLY A 347 -4.82 -4.30 -30.74
CA GLY A 347 -3.36 -4.21 -30.87
C GLY A 347 -2.58 -4.38 -29.56
N ARG A 348 -3.26 -4.54 -28.41
CA ARG A 348 -2.61 -4.87 -27.14
C ARG A 348 -2.45 -6.37 -26.98
N THR A 349 -1.33 -6.79 -26.39
CA THR A 349 -1.10 -8.18 -26.00
C THR A 349 -1.87 -8.49 -24.71
N GLY A 350 -2.62 -9.58 -24.73
CA GLY A 350 -3.25 -10.15 -23.55
C GLY A 350 -2.72 -11.55 -23.25
N LEU A 351 -2.82 -11.95 -21.98
CA LEU A 351 -2.54 -13.30 -21.52
C LEU A 351 -3.83 -13.93 -21.02
N ASN A 352 -4.13 -15.13 -21.50
CA ASN A 352 -5.22 -15.95 -21.00
C ASN A 352 -4.67 -16.88 -19.91
N LEU A 353 -5.41 -17.00 -18.82
CA LEU A 353 -5.10 -17.79 -17.62
C LEU A 353 -6.31 -18.67 -17.28
N ALA A 354 -6.08 -19.72 -16.50
CA ALA A 354 -7.13 -20.61 -15.98
C ALA A 354 -8.08 -21.10 -17.10
N ASP A 355 -7.49 -21.78 -18.07
CA ASP A 355 -8.19 -22.33 -19.23
C ASP A 355 -9.03 -21.28 -19.96
N ASP A 356 -8.44 -20.09 -20.17
CA ASP A 356 -9.05 -18.98 -20.91
C ASP A 356 -10.29 -18.35 -20.23
N THR A 357 -10.48 -18.62 -18.93
CA THR A 357 -11.55 -18.00 -18.12
C THR A 357 -11.15 -16.60 -17.63
N VAL A 358 -9.85 -16.37 -17.40
CA VAL A 358 -9.33 -15.09 -16.92
C VAL A 358 -8.38 -14.51 -17.96
N ARG A 359 -8.59 -13.24 -18.33
CA ARG A 359 -7.77 -12.52 -19.31
C ARG A 359 -7.14 -11.29 -18.68
N VAL A 360 -5.83 -11.15 -18.84
CA VAL A 360 -5.09 -9.96 -18.42
C VAL A 360 -4.63 -9.20 -19.66
N MET A 361 -5.04 -7.95 -19.78
CA MET A 361 -4.57 -7.04 -20.83
C MET A 361 -3.35 -6.26 -20.33
N LEU A 362 -2.26 -6.37 -21.07
CA LEU A 362 -1.00 -5.71 -20.75
C LEU A 362 -0.98 -4.32 -21.38
N ASP A 363 -0.62 -3.31 -20.58
CA ASP A 363 -0.41 -1.96 -21.08
C ASP A 363 1.01 -1.79 -21.67
N VAL A 364 1.95 -2.58 -21.17
CA VAL A 364 3.32 -2.67 -21.69
C VAL A 364 3.44 -3.96 -22.51
N PRO A 365 3.91 -3.89 -23.77
CA PRO A 365 4.06 -5.09 -24.59
C PRO A 365 5.15 -6.01 -24.03
N ILE A 366 4.93 -7.32 -24.15
CA ILE A 366 5.95 -8.31 -23.83
C ILE A 366 7.13 -8.14 -24.81
N PRO A 367 8.39 -8.03 -24.32
CA PRO A 367 9.55 -8.01 -25.19
C PRO A 367 9.54 -9.16 -26.19
N ALA A 368 9.97 -8.91 -27.44
CA ALA A 368 9.80 -9.87 -28.52
C ALA A 368 10.45 -11.24 -28.24
N ASP A 369 11.59 -11.24 -27.54
CA ASP A 369 12.31 -12.44 -27.14
C ASP A 369 11.58 -13.22 -26.03
N GLU A 370 11.01 -12.53 -25.04
CA GLU A 370 10.14 -13.15 -24.04
C GLU A 370 8.85 -13.68 -24.66
N LEU A 371 8.23 -12.91 -25.56
CA LEU A 371 7.03 -13.34 -26.26
C LEU A 371 7.28 -14.61 -27.10
N ALA A 372 8.43 -14.71 -27.76
CA ALA A 372 8.84 -15.93 -28.47
C ALA A 372 8.92 -17.13 -27.52
N LYS A 373 9.53 -16.97 -26.35
CA LYS A 373 9.58 -18.02 -25.32
C LYS A 373 8.20 -18.39 -24.79
N VAL A 374 7.28 -17.41 -24.61
CA VAL A 374 5.90 -17.69 -24.19
C VAL A 374 5.21 -18.54 -25.24
N LYS A 375 5.31 -18.19 -26.53
CA LYS A 375 4.75 -18.95 -27.64
C LYS A 375 5.32 -20.37 -27.70
N GLU A 376 6.63 -20.50 -27.59
CA GLU A 376 7.32 -21.80 -27.61
C GLU A 376 6.85 -22.70 -26.45
N ALA A 377 6.76 -22.15 -25.25
CA ALA A 377 6.31 -22.88 -24.06
C ALA A 377 4.83 -23.28 -24.17
N LEU A 378 3.96 -22.40 -24.67
CA LEU A 378 2.54 -22.73 -24.93
C LEU A 378 2.37 -23.84 -25.97
N ASN A 379 3.23 -23.90 -26.98
CA ASN A 379 3.19 -24.95 -28.00
C ASN A 379 3.69 -26.31 -27.47
N ARG A 380 4.48 -26.31 -26.40
CA ARG A 380 5.09 -27.51 -25.82
C ARG A 380 4.17 -28.28 -24.87
N ASN A 381 2.94 -27.82 -24.60
CA ASN A 381 2.01 -28.37 -23.62
C ASN A 381 2.08 -29.91 -23.47
N GLY A 382 2.93 -30.35 -22.55
CA GLY A 382 3.06 -31.75 -22.17
C GLY A 382 1.96 -32.15 -21.19
N PRO A 383 1.78 -33.46 -20.94
CA PRO A 383 0.84 -33.94 -19.94
C PRO A 383 1.13 -33.31 -18.56
N ALA A 384 0.08 -33.10 -17.77
CA ALA A 384 0.20 -32.58 -16.41
C ALA A 384 1.14 -33.47 -15.56
N PRO A 385 1.97 -32.88 -14.69
CA PRO A 385 2.90 -33.64 -13.85
C PRO A 385 2.10 -34.43 -12.82
N SER A 386 2.62 -35.60 -12.45
CA SER A 386 1.98 -36.50 -11.49
C SER A 386 2.04 -35.99 -10.05
N ARG A 387 2.82 -34.95 -9.76
CA ARG A 387 2.96 -34.33 -8.43
C ARG A 387 2.44 -32.89 -8.43
N PRO A 388 1.52 -32.53 -7.52
CA PRO A 388 0.91 -31.19 -7.46
C PRO A 388 1.88 -30.06 -7.05
N GLN A 389 3.10 -30.38 -6.62
CA GLN A 389 4.13 -29.39 -6.25
C GLN A 389 5.22 -29.23 -7.31
N GLU A 390 5.24 -30.07 -8.34
CA GLU A 390 6.21 -29.96 -9.42
C GLU A 390 5.57 -29.20 -10.58
N PHE A 391 6.19 -28.08 -10.97
CA PHE A 391 5.75 -27.34 -12.14
C PHE A 391 6.11 -28.13 -13.39
N PRO A 392 5.16 -28.36 -14.33
CA PRO A 392 5.48 -29.06 -15.57
C PRO A 392 6.54 -28.25 -16.30
N ALA A 393 7.68 -28.85 -16.60
CA ALA A 393 8.69 -28.18 -17.39
C ALA A 393 8.12 -27.75 -18.74
N GLY A 394 8.47 -26.55 -19.18
CA GLY A 394 7.85 -25.88 -20.33
C GLY A 394 6.57 -25.11 -19.99
N THR A 395 6.22 -24.93 -18.72
CA THR A 395 5.06 -24.11 -18.32
C THR A 395 5.43 -22.64 -18.12
N VAL A 396 4.52 -21.77 -18.53
CA VAL A 396 4.61 -20.32 -18.31
C VAL A 396 3.66 -19.89 -17.20
N TYR A 397 4.18 -19.12 -16.27
CA TYR A 397 3.41 -18.47 -15.20
C TYR A 397 3.41 -16.97 -15.35
N PHE A 398 2.28 -16.37 -15.03
CA PHE A 398 2.10 -14.93 -14.95
C PHE A 398 1.94 -14.51 -13.50
N TRP A 399 2.54 -13.38 -13.17
CA TRP A 399 2.22 -12.60 -11.99
C TRP A 399 2.21 -11.12 -12.32
N GLY A 400 1.18 -10.39 -11.89
CA GLY A 400 1.10 -8.96 -12.11
C GLY A 400 -0.13 -8.36 -11.47
N SER A 401 -0.18 -7.04 -11.45
CA SER A 401 -1.29 -6.29 -10.87
C SER A 401 -2.09 -5.58 -11.95
N ALA A 402 -3.42 -5.68 -11.88
CA ALA A 402 -4.33 -5.09 -12.87
C ALA A 402 -5.71 -4.81 -12.26
N VAL A 403 -6.45 -3.86 -12.83
CA VAL A 403 -7.81 -3.54 -12.39
C VAL A 403 -8.79 -4.51 -13.05
N CYS A 404 -9.59 -5.20 -12.25
CA CYS A 404 -10.64 -6.08 -12.76
C CYS A 404 -11.82 -5.25 -13.28
N VAL A 405 -12.07 -5.27 -14.59
CA VAL A 405 -13.15 -4.49 -15.23
C VAL A 405 -14.50 -5.22 -15.16
N GLY A 406 -14.44 -6.55 -15.02
CA GLY A 406 -15.60 -7.43 -14.96
C GLY A 406 -15.63 -8.41 -16.13
N PRO A 407 -16.81 -8.98 -16.43
CA PRO A 407 -16.94 -9.99 -17.46
C PRO A 407 -17.00 -9.37 -18.85
N THR A 408 -16.32 -9.97 -19.83
CA THR A 408 -16.45 -9.63 -21.25
C THR A 408 -16.33 -10.92 -22.05
N GLY A 409 -17.37 -11.25 -22.83
CA GLY A 409 -17.41 -12.50 -23.59
C GLY A 409 -17.28 -13.75 -22.71
N GLY A 410 -17.87 -13.75 -21.51
CA GLY A 410 -17.81 -14.86 -20.56
C GLY A 410 -16.51 -14.99 -19.78
N LYS A 411 -15.56 -14.06 -19.94
CA LYS A 411 -14.25 -14.07 -19.29
C LYS A 411 -14.10 -12.92 -18.32
N ILE A 412 -13.38 -13.15 -17.22
CA ILE A 412 -12.99 -12.07 -16.32
C ILE A 412 -11.84 -11.31 -16.97
N VAL A 413 -12.04 -10.02 -17.25
CA VAL A 413 -11.02 -9.18 -17.88
C VAL A 413 -10.40 -8.23 -16.86
N LEU A 414 -9.07 -8.29 -16.78
CA LEU A 414 -8.25 -7.33 -16.04
C LEU A 414 -7.52 -6.43 -17.03
N ARG A 415 -7.50 -5.11 -16.76
CA ARG A 415 -6.83 -4.10 -17.60
C ARG A 415 -5.89 -3.23 -16.76
N GLY A 416 -5.00 -2.50 -17.41
CA GLY A 416 -4.10 -1.59 -16.71
C GLY A 416 -2.84 -2.28 -16.16
N CYS A 417 -2.46 -3.45 -16.68
CA CYS A 417 -1.30 -4.18 -16.18
C CYS A 417 -0.01 -3.57 -16.71
N LYS A 418 0.60 -2.69 -15.91
CA LYS A 418 1.87 -2.01 -16.23
C LYS A 418 3.08 -2.78 -15.72
N GLU A 419 2.93 -3.43 -14.57
CA GLU A 419 3.99 -4.16 -13.91
C GLU A 419 3.60 -5.64 -13.81
N TYR A 420 4.32 -6.48 -14.54
CA TYR A 420 4.16 -7.93 -14.48
C TYR A 420 5.51 -8.64 -14.57
N THR A 421 5.46 -9.94 -14.30
CA THR A 421 6.54 -10.88 -14.46
C THR A 421 5.97 -12.12 -15.14
N VAL A 422 6.65 -12.58 -16.19
CA VAL A 422 6.41 -13.88 -16.80
C VAL A 422 7.56 -14.81 -16.42
N LEU A 423 7.22 -16.00 -15.93
CA LEU A 423 8.17 -16.99 -15.45
C LEU A 423 8.07 -18.27 -16.27
N TYR A 424 9.23 -18.81 -16.61
CA TYR A 424 9.38 -20.03 -17.38
C TYR A 424 9.92 -21.12 -16.45
N CYS A 425 9.23 -22.26 -16.42
CA CYS A 425 9.74 -23.45 -15.76
C CYS A 425 10.58 -24.23 -16.75
N ASP A 426 11.90 -24.06 -16.71
CA ASP A 426 12.83 -24.91 -17.49
C ASP A 426 12.94 -26.31 -16.86
N ARG A 427 13.39 -27.29 -17.66
CA ARG A 427 13.61 -28.69 -17.23
C ARG A 427 14.76 -28.84 -16.25
#